data_AF-A8WJC4-F1
#
_entry.id   AF-A8WJC4-F1
#
_cell.length_a   1.000
_cell.length_b   1.000
_cell.length_c   1.000
_cell.angle_alpha   90.00
_cell.angle_beta   90.00
_cell.angle_gamma   90.00
#
_symmetry.space_group_name_H-M   'P 1'
#
loop_
_entity.id
_entity.type
_entity.pdbx_description
1 polymer ?
#
loop_
_entity_poly.entity_id
_entity_poly.type
_entity_poly.pdbx_seq_one_letter_code
_entity_poly.pdbx_strand_id
1 'polypeptide(L)'
;MAPGKRTGAAKGSRHNKKYWRKGTDITDIEDAIHDRSHQAATGGIVEDMKDEEIFVVDRLPTSKKTEEPQRTRKQQAALEKITRNITQEQVSLPKPTGKVLKKPAKLPRGNAILKLKAGVKKVAKRQEKEPKFDVWSTDLTPRIPKEKLDNPEAVEHFLKVVKKKQPKTPGKSITTLLPAVEVAQGGASYNPESSEYQEYVTRIAGEEQRLIDSEEKTKRGIEPQWEKVSTKQLHKELDEEEKQRHVESEARKKKKLLNKLTKRQKLGRGAFVEAEDPFLLKEELTGNLRQIKPQGHVLDDRMKSLQRRNMLPIGGTKAKKLKTSLKSKVVEKRSVKEVVKGSRVI
;
A
#
# COMPACT_ATOMS: atom_id res chain seq x y z
N MET A 1 -14.66 6.00 -34.57
CA MET A 1 -14.29 7.13 -33.70
C MET A 1 -13.46 8.10 -34.54
N ALA A 2 -13.94 9.32 -34.76
CA ALA A 2 -13.19 10.30 -35.55
C ALA A 2 -11.94 10.74 -34.76
N PRO A 3 -10.73 10.68 -35.33
CA PRO A 3 -9.52 11.13 -34.65
C PRO A 3 -9.64 12.63 -34.36
N GLY A 4 -9.44 12.99 -33.09
CA GLY A 4 -9.58 14.37 -32.62
C GLY A 4 -8.60 15.29 -33.34
N LYS A 5 -9.09 16.09 -34.29
CA LYS A 5 -8.29 17.09 -35.01
C LYS A 5 -7.69 18.06 -34.00
N ARG A 6 -6.36 18.12 -33.92
CA ARG A 6 -5.60 19.12 -33.16
C ARG A 6 -5.76 20.48 -33.86
N THR A 7 -6.84 21.20 -33.58
CA THR A 7 -7.21 22.47 -34.28
C THR A 7 -6.44 23.71 -33.81
N GLY A 8 -5.47 23.57 -32.90
CA GLY A 8 -4.82 24.72 -32.26
C GLY A 8 -3.67 25.38 -33.04
N ALA A 9 -3.07 24.71 -34.01
CA ALA A 9 -1.85 25.20 -34.68
C ALA A 9 -2.03 25.62 -36.15
N ALA A 10 -3.13 25.21 -36.79
CA ALA A 10 -3.35 25.42 -38.22
C ALA A 10 -3.64 26.89 -38.63
N LYS A 11 -3.92 27.78 -37.66
CA LYS A 11 -4.29 29.19 -37.93
C LYS A 11 -3.15 30.21 -37.77
N GLY A 12 -1.90 29.77 -37.58
CA GLY A 12 -0.74 30.66 -37.42
C GLY A 12 0.12 30.77 -38.68
N SER A 13 0.69 31.95 -38.93
CA SER A 13 1.62 32.17 -40.05
C SER A 13 2.81 31.20 -40.03
N ARG A 14 3.07 30.56 -41.18
CA ARG A 14 4.08 29.49 -41.37
C ARG A 14 5.53 29.98 -41.28
N HIS A 15 5.77 31.28 -41.42
CA HIS A 15 7.12 31.88 -41.33
C HIS A 15 7.61 32.06 -39.89
N ASN A 16 6.73 31.89 -38.90
CA ASN A 16 7.10 32.10 -37.51
C ASN A 16 7.74 30.84 -36.91
N LYS A 17 8.83 31.02 -36.16
CA LYS A 17 9.53 29.95 -35.43
C LYS A 17 8.62 29.16 -34.47
N LYS A 18 7.50 29.75 -34.03
CA LYS A 18 6.47 29.08 -33.24
C LYS A 18 5.71 28.00 -34.03
N TYR A 19 5.50 28.20 -35.33
CA TYR A 19 4.86 27.24 -36.23
C TYR A 19 5.76 26.01 -36.44
N TRP A 20 7.07 26.19 -36.65
CA TRP A 20 8.01 25.06 -36.78
C TRP A 20 8.09 24.17 -35.53
N ARG A 21 7.72 24.70 -34.35
CA ARG A 21 7.72 23.94 -33.10
C ARG A 21 6.41 23.20 -32.82
N LYS A 22 5.29 23.63 -33.41
CA LYS A 22 3.94 23.20 -32.98
C LYS A 22 2.92 22.96 -34.10
N GLY A 23 3.22 23.38 -35.33
CA GLY A 23 2.28 23.41 -36.46
C GLY A 23 2.71 22.63 -37.68
N THR A 24 3.86 21.94 -37.63
CA THR A 24 4.20 20.89 -38.58
C THR A 24 3.31 19.68 -38.32
N ASP A 25 2.63 19.20 -39.36
CA ASP A 25 1.88 17.96 -39.29
C ASP A 25 2.85 16.78 -39.36
N ILE A 26 2.86 15.95 -38.33
CA ILE A 26 3.73 14.77 -38.18
C ILE A 26 2.85 13.53 -38.00
N THR A 27 1.53 13.65 -38.18
CA THR A 27 0.56 12.57 -37.97
C THR A 27 0.91 11.32 -38.79
N ASP A 28 1.25 11.48 -40.07
CA ASP A 28 1.69 10.36 -40.92
C ASP A 28 2.90 9.58 -40.35
N ILE A 29 3.83 10.28 -39.68
CA ILE A 29 5.01 9.66 -39.06
C ILE A 29 4.66 9.04 -37.71
N GLU A 30 3.81 9.70 -36.92
CA GLU A 30 3.30 9.18 -35.64
C GLU A 30 2.50 7.89 -35.86
N ASP A 31 1.61 7.87 -36.86
CA ASP A 31 0.79 6.73 -37.24
C ASP A 31 1.67 5.57 -37.76
N ALA A 32 2.65 5.86 -38.62
CA ALA A 32 3.60 4.83 -39.10
C ALA A 32 4.43 4.19 -37.96
N ILE A 33 4.83 4.97 -36.94
CA ILE A 33 5.53 4.43 -35.76
C ILE A 33 4.60 3.60 -34.88
N HIS A 34 3.36 4.06 -34.72
CA HIS A 34 2.33 3.35 -33.97
C HIS A 34 1.99 2.00 -34.61
N ASP A 35 1.78 1.98 -35.92
CA ASP A 35 1.48 0.77 -36.68
C ASP A 35 2.65 -0.21 -36.65
N ARG A 36 3.90 0.26 -36.81
CA ARG A 36 5.10 -0.59 -36.66
C ARG A 36 5.21 -1.20 -35.27
N SER A 37 4.91 -0.44 -34.22
CA SER A 37 4.97 -0.92 -32.83
C SER A 37 3.86 -1.94 -32.55
N HIS A 38 2.67 -1.71 -33.11
CA HIS A 38 1.53 -2.62 -33.00
C HIS A 38 1.79 -3.93 -33.76
N GLN A 39 2.29 -3.86 -35.00
CA GLN A 39 2.69 -5.03 -35.80
C GLN A 39 3.77 -5.85 -35.08
N ALA A 40 4.77 -5.20 -34.47
CA ALA A 40 5.81 -5.89 -33.70
C ALA A 40 5.26 -6.59 -32.44
N ALA A 41 4.21 -6.03 -31.80
CA ALA A 41 3.57 -6.63 -30.64
C ALA A 41 2.62 -7.78 -31.00
N THR A 42 1.91 -7.67 -32.13
CA THR A 42 0.97 -8.69 -32.64
C THR A 42 1.70 -9.84 -33.35
N GLY A 43 2.98 -9.66 -33.70
CA GLY A 43 3.80 -10.69 -34.34
C GLY A 43 3.82 -10.63 -35.87
N GLY A 44 3.32 -9.56 -36.47
CA GLY A 44 3.26 -9.37 -37.91
C GLY A 44 2.05 -8.54 -38.37
N ILE A 45 1.88 -8.45 -39.69
CA ILE A 45 0.66 -7.94 -40.31
C ILE A 45 -0.39 -9.05 -40.27
N VAL A 46 -1.55 -8.75 -39.68
CA VAL A 46 -2.62 -9.73 -39.46
C VAL A 46 -3.12 -10.35 -40.77
N GLU A 47 -3.04 -9.61 -41.89
CA GLU A 47 -3.42 -10.10 -43.22
C GLU A 47 -2.49 -11.19 -43.77
N ASP A 48 -1.23 -11.23 -43.33
CA ASP A 48 -0.24 -12.22 -43.77
C ASP A 48 -0.21 -13.47 -42.87
N MET A 49 -0.86 -13.40 -41.70
CA MET A 49 -0.92 -14.51 -40.75
C MET A 49 -1.94 -15.56 -41.22
N LYS A 50 -1.62 -16.84 -41.01
CA LYS A 50 -2.56 -17.93 -41.35
C LYS A 50 -3.73 -17.93 -40.37
N ASP A 51 -4.93 -18.19 -40.87
CA ASP A 51 -6.15 -18.28 -40.04
C ASP A 51 -6.01 -19.25 -38.86
N GLU A 52 -5.22 -20.33 -39.01
CA GLU A 52 -4.95 -21.31 -37.93
C GLU A 52 -4.18 -20.72 -36.74
N GLU A 53 -3.38 -19.66 -36.95
CA GLU A 53 -2.65 -18.95 -35.90
C GLU A 53 -3.50 -17.86 -35.23
N ILE A 54 -4.48 -17.33 -35.96
CA ILE A 54 -5.38 -16.26 -35.51
C ILE A 54 -6.59 -16.83 -34.75
N PHE A 55 -7.11 -17.97 -35.20
CA PHE A 55 -8.38 -18.52 -34.74
C PHE A 55 -8.20 -19.88 -34.05
N VAL A 56 -8.61 -19.94 -32.79
CA VAL A 56 -8.81 -21.21 -32.07
C VAL A 56 -10.29 -21.54 -32.10
N VAL A 57 -10.66 -22.61 -32.82
CA VAL A 57 -12.05 -23.07 -32.90
C VAL A 57 -12.35 -23.97 -31.70
N ASP A 58 -12.91 -23.39 -30.64
CA ASP A 58 -13.33 -24.12 -29.45
C ASP A 58 -14.61 -24.94 -29.73
N ARG A 59 -14.47 -26.27 -29.84
CA ARG A 59 -15.59 -27.20 -30.15
C ARG A 59 -16.08 -28.03 -28.97
N LEU A 60 -15.59 -27.78 -27.75
CA LEU A 60 -15.98 -28.55 -26.56
C LEU A 60 -16.47 -27.63 -25.43
N PRO A 61 -17.52 -28.01 -24.67
CA PRO A 61 -17.88 -27.32 -23.44
C PRO A 61 -16.76 -27.54 -22.41
N THR A 62 -16.04 -26.47 -22.08
CA THR A 62 -14.96 -26.50 -21.09
C THR A 62 -15.52 -26.74 -19.68
N SER A 63 -15.60 -28.01 -19.26
CA SER A 63 -15.56 -28.36 -17.84
C SER A 63 -14.16 -27.98 -17.33
N LYS A 64 -14.00 -26.74 -16.87
CA LYS A 64 -12.74 -26.23 -16.31
C LYS A 64 -12.39 -27.05 -15.08
N LYS A 65 -11.58 -28.11 -15.25
CA LYS A 65 -10.66 -28.54 -14.21
C LYS A 65 -9.80 -27.34 -13.89
N THR A 66 -9.77 -26.95 -12.63
CA THR A 66 -8.92 -25.89 -12.10
C THR A 66 -7.47 -26.24 -12.43
N GLU A 67 -6.96 -25.72 -13.54
CA GLU A 67 -5.52 -25.76 -13.81
C GLU A 67 -4.87 -24.86 -12.75
N GLU A 68 -4.10 -25.47 -11.86
CA GLU A 68 -3.32 -24.71 -10.89
C GLU A 68 -2.45 -23.71 -11.66
N PRO A 69 -2.39 -22.44 -11.23
CA PRO A 69 -1.62 -21.43 -11.93
C PRO A 69 -0.16 -21.89 -12.04
N GLN A 70 0.38 -21.92 -13.26
CA GLN A 70 1.76 -22.31 -13.48
C GLN A 70 2.69 -21.46 -12.60
N ARG A 71 3.40 -22.13 -11.68
CA ARG A 71 4.24 -21.46 -10.69
C ARG A 71 5.36 -20.73 -11.41
N THR A 72 5.52 -19.45 -11.09
CA THR A 72 6.62 -18.64 -11.65
C THR A 72 7.98 -19.24 -11.24
N ARG A 73 9.03 -18.99 -12.03
CA ARG A 73 10.41 -19.46 -11.75
C ARG A 73 10.90 -19.10 -10.33
N LYS A 74 10.42 -17.98 -9.76
CA LYS A 74 10.71 -17.57 -8.38
C LYS A 74 10.00 -18.44 -7.34
N GLN A 75 8.75 -18.84 -7.60
CA GLN A 75 7.98 -19.72 -6.72
C GLN A 75 8.55 -21.15 -6.72
N GLN A 76 8.99 -21.65 -7.88
CA GLN A 76 9.69 -22.94 -7.99
C GLN A 76 11.01 -22.93 -7.18
N ALA A 77 11.84 -21.89 -7.32
CA ALA A 77 13.08 -21.77 -6.55
C ALA A 77 12.86 -21.63 -5.02
N ALA A 78 11.74 -21.04 -4.60
CA ALA A 78 11.38 -20.97 -3.17
C ALA A 78 10.98 -22.35 -2.62
N LEU A 79 10.20 -23.12 -3.37
CA LEU A 79 9.83 -24.48 -3.01
C LEU A 79 11.03 -25.42 -3.00
N GLU A 80 11.95 -25.29 -3.95
CA GLU A 80 13.22 -26.03 -3.94
C GLU A 80 14.07 -25.72 -2.70
N LYS A 81 14.09 -24.47 -2.23
CA LYS A 81 14.79 -24.12 -0.98
C LYS A 81 14.12 -24.72 0.25
N ILE A 82 12.80 -24.71 0.29
CA ILE A 82 12.03 -25.29 1.40
C ILE A 82 12.23 -26.80 1.44
N THR A 83 12.09 -27.47 0.29
CA THR A 83 12.31 -28.92 0.17
C THR A 83 13.74 -29.30 0.55
N ARG A 84 14.77 -28.59 0.05
CA ARG A 84 16.17 -28.83 0.44
C ARG A 84 16.39 -28.70 1.95
N ASN A 85 15.82 -27.68 2.58
CA ASN A 85 15.94 -27.48 4.04
C ASN A 85 15.21 -28.55 4.86
N ILE A 86 14.13 -29.13 4.33
CA ILE A 86 13.37 -30.21 4.98
C ILE A 86 14.12 -31.54 4.81
N THR A 87 14.69 -31.80 3.63
CA THR A 87 15.39 -33.05 3.33
C THR A 87 16.79 -33.12 3.91
N GLN A 88 17.48 -31.98 4.08
CA GLN A 88 18.78 -31.95 4.74
C GLN A 88 18.59 -31.96 6.26
N GLU A 89 18.91 -33.10 6.86
CA GLU A 89 19.07 -33.23 8.30
C GLU A 89 20.14 -32.22 8.78
N GLN A 90 19.74 -31.31 9.66
CA GLN A 90 20.60 -30.23 10.14
C GLN A 90 21.68 -30.83 11.05
N VAL A 91 22.84 -31.18 10.48
CA VAL A 91 24.02 -31.54 11.28
C VAL A 91 24.43 -30.32 12.09
N SER A 92 24.37 -30.44 13.42
CA SER A 92 24.73 -29.33 14.31
C SER A 92 26.21 -28.99 14.16
N LEU A 93 26.50 -27.73 13.85
CA LEU A 93 27.87 -27.25 13.78
C LEU A 93 28.55 -27.43 15.15
N PRO A 94 29.85 -27.80 15.18
CA PRO A 94 30.60 -27.91 16.42
C PRO A 94 30.63 -26.56 17.14
N LYS A 95 30.48 -26.58 18.47
CA LYS A 95 30.53 -25.37 19.30
C LYS A 95 31.87 -24.67 19.10
N PRO A 96 31.88 -23.34 18.81
CA PRO A 96 33.12 -22.62 18.60
C PRO A 96 33.97 -22.64 19.88
N THR A 97 35.13 -23.27 19.81
CA THR A 97 36.15 -23.30 20.87
C THR A 97 36.98 -22.02 20.80
N GLY A 98 36.41 -20.90 21.27
CA GLY A 98 37.11 -19.62 21.31
C GLY A 98 36.58 -18.70 22.40
N LYS A 99 37.48 -18.11 23.20
CA LYS A 99 37.13 -17.12 24.22
C LYS A 99 36.49 -15.89 23.57
N VAL A 100 35.19 -15.74 23.76
CA VAL A 100 34.43 -14.55 23.32
C VAL A 100 34.94 -13.33 24.10
N LEU A 101 35.54 -12.36 23.41
CA LEU A 101 35.93 -11.07 23.98
C LEU A 101 34.66 -10.34 24.46
N LYS A 102 34.51 -10.16 25.78
CA LYS A 102 33.32 -9.61 26.44
C LYS A 102 33.04 -8.11 26.20
N LYS A 103 33.70 -7.43 25.25
CA LYS A 103 33.48 -5.99 25.01
C LYS A 103 33.61 -5.64 23.53
N PRO A 104 32.62 -4.96 22.91
CA PRO A 104 32.81 -4.38 21.58
C PRO A 104 33.78 -3.19 21.69
N ALA A 105 34.77 -3.13 20.80
CA ALA A 105 35.70 -2.00 20.71
C ALA A 105 34.91 -0.71 20.43
N LYS A 106 35.03 0.28 21.31
CA LYS A 106 34.45 1.62 21.12
C LYS A 106 35.24 2.33 20.01
N LEU A 107 34.65 2.44 18.82
CA LEU A 107 35.13 3.35 17.79
C LEU A 107 34.91 4.81 18.26
N PRO A 108 35.90 5.70 18.10
CA PRO A 108 35.76 7.10 18.50
C PRO A 108 34.68 7.78 17.63
N ARG A 109 33.65 8.32 18.29
CA ARG A 109 32.66 9.21 17.68
C ARG A 109 33.19 10.64 17.79
N GLY A 110 33.34 11.31 16.64
CA GLY A 110 33.41 12.77 16.58
C GLY A 110 34.76 13.34 16.16
N ASN A 111 34.75 13.95 14.97
CA ASN A 111 35.46 15.18 14.61
C ASN A 111 36.99 15.21 14.76
N ALA A 112 37.69 14.29 14.09
CA ALA A 112 39.06 14.57 13.65
C ALA A 112 39.01 15.32 12.32
N ILE A 113 39.11 16.65 12.37
CA ILE A 113 39.31 17.51 11.20
C ILE A 113 40.69 17.18 10.62
N LEU A 114 40.72 16.33 9.60
CA LEU A 114 41.92 16.11 8.80
C LEU A 114 42.19 17.37 7.99
N LYS A 115 43.25 18.10 8.33
CA LYS A 115 43.76 19.26 7.57
C LYS A 115 44.06 18.81 6.13
N LEU A 116 43.25 19.25 5.17
CA LEU A 116 43.50 19.02 3.75
C LEU A 116 44.62 19.95 3.29
N LYS A 117 45.77 19.38 2.94
CA LYS A 117 46.85 20.11 2.25
C LYS A 117 46.31 20.63 0.92
N ALA A 118 46.48 21.93 0.69
CA ALA A 118 46.17 22.61 -0.55
C ALA A 118 47.09 22.11 -1.67
N GLY A 119 46.54 21.27 -2.55
CA GLY A 119 47.15 20.90 -3.82
C GLY A 119 46.32 21.50 -4.95
N VAL A 120 46.93 22.38 -5.74
CA VAL A 120 46.34 23.01 -6.93
C VAL A 120 45.93 21.91 -7.92
N LYS A 121 44.63 21.73 -8.13
CA LYS A 121 44.11 20.81 -9.16
C LYS A 121 43.96 21.57 -10.47
N LYS A 122 44.74 21.15 -11.48
CA LYS A 122 44.56 21.57 -12.88
C LYS A 122 43.14 21.23 -13.33
N VAL A 123 42.47 22.19 -13.97
CA VAL A 123 41.11 22.06 -14.52
C VAL A 123 41.16 21.17 -15.75
N ALA A 124 40.78 19.90 -15.60
CA ALA A 124 40.45 19.04 -16.74
C ALA A 124 38.98 19.25 -17.12
N LYS A 125 38.70 19.39 -18.42
CA LYS A 125 37.35 19.59 -18.98
C LYS A 125 36.37 18.53 -18.44
N ARG A 126 35.30 19.01 -17.82
CA ARG A 126 34.19 18.21 -17.28
C ARG A 126 33.38 17.65 -18.44
N GLN A 127 33.59 16.38 -18.79
CA GLN A 127 32.67 15.66 -19.67
C GLN A 127 31.37 15.43 -18.90
N GLU A 128 30.24 15.87 -19.48
CA GLU A 128 28.91 15.60 -18.96
C GLU A 128 28.68 14.09 -18.96
N LYS A 129 28.37 13.52 -17.79
CA LYS A 129 28.03 12.11 -17.66
C LYS A 129 26.52 11.99 -17.83
N GLU A 130 26.10 11.26 -18.84
CA GLU A 130 24.74 10.74 -19.00
C GLU A 130 24.18 10.20 -17.66
N PRO A 131 22.91 10.50 -17.31
CA PRO A 131 22.28 9.97 -16.12
C PRO A 131 22.08 8.45 -16.28
N LYS A 132 23.02 7.65 -15.77
CA LYS A 132 22.95 6.17 -15.71
C LYS A 132 21.96 5.66 -14.67
N PHE A 133 20.77 6.25 -14.58
CA PHE A 133 19.72 5.80 -13.68
C PHE A 133 18.40 5.74 -14.45
N ASP A 134 18.05 4.54 -14.89
CA ASP A 134 16.77 4.23 -15.50
C ASP A 134 15.68 4.18 -14.41
N VAL A 135 14.78 5.16 -14.47
CA VAL A 135 13.66 5.37 -13.53
C VAL A 135 12.67 4.20 -13.55
N TRP A 136 12.69 3.37 -14.60
CA TRP A 136 11.76 2.25 -14.81
C TRP A 136 12.37 0.87 -14.56
N SER A 137 13.64 0.81 -14.15
CA SER A 137 14.29 -0.46 -13.84
C SER A 137 13.69 -1.11 -12.57
N THR A 138 13.01 -2.24 -12.72
CA THR A 138 12.37 -3.00 -11.63
C THR A 138 13.37 -3.83 -10.81
N ASP A 139 14.58 -4.04 -11.35
CA ASP A 139 15.67 -4.79 -10.71
C ASP A 139 16.71 -3.84 -10.09
N LEU A 140 16.37 -3.28 -8.92
CA LEU A 140 17.25 -2.41 -8.12
C LEU A 140 18.37 -3.17 -7.37
N THR A 141 18.56 -4.46 -7.66
CA THR A 141 19.69 -5.22 -7.13
C THR A 141 20.93 -4.89 -7.96
N PRO A 142 22.04 -4.39 -7.36
CA PRO A 142 23.29 -4.25 -8.08
C PRO A 142 23.80 -5.65 -8.42
N ARG A 143 23.42 -6.16 -9.59
CA ARG A 143 23.95 -7.40 -10.12
C ARG A 143 25.27 -7.04 -10.79
N ILE A 144 26.37 -7.33 -10.09
CA ILE A 144 27.69 -7.37 -10.72
C ILE A 144 27.57 -8.42 -11.84
N PRO A 145 28.04 -8.13 -13.07
CA PRO A 145 28.16 -9.16 -14.10
C PRO A 145 28.95 -10.31 -13.50
N LYS A 146 28.31 -11.47 -13.33
CA LYS A 146 28.94 -12.65 -12.71
C LYS A 146 30.23 -13.06 -13.44
N GLU A 147 30.34 -12.65 -14.70
CA GLU A 147 31.46 -12.90 -15.61
C GLU A 147 32.80 -12.30 -15.19
N LYS A 148 32.86 -11.39 -14.20
CA LYS A 148 34.12 -10.68 -13.86
C LYS A 148 34.71 -10.99 -12.49
N LEU A 149 34.02 -11.72 -11.60
CA LEU A 149 34.50 -11.91 -10.24
C LEU A 149 33.91 -13.17 -9.60
N ASP A 150 34.67 -14.27 -9.63
CA ASP A 150 34.25 -15.57 -9.07
C ASP A 150 34.39 -15.64 -7.54
N ASN A 151 35.19 -14.74 -6.93
CA ASN A 151 35.47 -14.73 -5.50
C ASN A 151 34.46 -13.88 -4.70
N PRO A 152 33.71 -14.46 -3.74
CA PRO A 152 32.66 -13.74 -2.98
C PRO A 152 33.22 -12.61 -2.11
N GLU A 153 34.43 -12.77 -1.54
CA GLU A 153 35.08 -11.72 -0.73
C GLU A 153 35.50 -10.52 -1.58
N ALA A 154 35.91 -10.76 -2.83
CA ALA A 154 36.26 -9.70 -3.76
C ALA A 154 35.02 -8.90 -4.18
N VAL A 155 33.87 -9.56 -4.30
CA VAL A 155 32.56 -8.92 -4.54
C VAL A 155 32.20 -7.98 -3.38
N GLU A 156 32.36 -8.42 -2.14
CA GLU A 156 32.08 -7.60 -0.95
C GLU A 156 33.04 -6.40 -0.82
N HIS A 157 34.34 -6.62 -1.06
CA HIS A 157 35.32 -5.55 -1.06
C HIS A 157 35.04 -4.52 -2.17
N PHE A 158 34.69 -4.98 -3.37
CA PHE A 158 34.35 -4.11 -4.50
C PHE A 158 33.09 -3.29 -4.22
N LEU A 159 32.05 -3.89 -3.61
CA LEU A 159 30.85 -3.15 -3.17
C LEU A 159 31.16 -2.11 -2.10
N LYS A 160 32.12 -2.38 -1.21
CA LYS A 160 32.60 -1.45 -0.19
C LYS A 160 33.38 -0.27 -0.80
N VAL A 161 34.20 -0.53 -1.83
CA VAL A 161 35.02 0.47 -2.54
C VAL A 161 34.20 1.32 -3.52
N VAL A 162 33.27 0.72 -4.26
CA VAL A 162 32.45 1.40 -5.29
C VAL A 162 31.37 2.31 -4.68
N LYS A 163 31.18 2.27 -3.34
CA LYS A 163 30.26 3.13 -2.57
C LYS A 163 28.79 3.11 -3.03
N LYS A 164 28.40 2.18 -3.89
CA LYS A 164 27.00 1.98 -4.31
C LYS A 164 26.28 1.09 -3.30
N LYS A 165 26.16 1.55 -2.05
CA LYS A 165 25.25 0.91 -1.09
C LYS A 165 23.83 1.30 -1.47
N GLN A 166 22.90 0.34 -1.41
CA GLN A 166 21.48 0.68 -1.53
C GLN A 166 21.12 1.73 -0.46
N PRO A 167 20.29 2.74 -0.79
CA PRO A 167 19.73 3.60 0.23
C PRO A 167 19.00 2.74 1.26
N LYS A 168 19.06 3.13 2.54
CA LYS A 168 18.30 2.43 3.58
C LYS A 168 16.81 2.58 3.26
N THR A 169 16.18 1.52 2.76
CA THR A 169 14.73 1.50 2.56
C THR A 169 14.05 1.45 3.92
N PRO A 170 12.86 2.05 4.07
CA PRO A 170 12.05 1.80 5.26
C PRO A 170 11.80 0.29 5.42
N GLY A 171 11.59 -0.15 6.65
CA GLY A 171 11.23 -1.55 6.93
C GLY A 171 9.95 -1.97 6.18
N LYS A 172 9.75 -3.29 6.03
CA LYS A 172 8.56 -3.84 5.37
C LYS A 172 7.28 -3.28 6.03
N SER A 173 6.31 -2.87 5.22
CA SER A 173 5.01 -2.39 5.70
C SER A 173 4.33 -3.48 6.54
N ILE A 174 3.70 -3.07 7.65
CA ILE A 174 2.94 -3.98 8.50
C ILE A 174 1.66 -4.35 7.74
N THR A 175 1.65 -5.51 7.08
CA THR A 175 0.48 -6.03 6.38
C THR A 175 -0.17 -7.13 7.22
N THR A 176 -1.50 -7.22 7.18
CA THR A 176 -2.24 -8.33 7.79
C THR A 176 -2.29 -9.53 6.84
N LEU A 177 -2.65 -10.70 7.37
CA LEU A 177 -2.90 -11.92 6.59
C LEU A 177 -4.30 -11.96 5.95
N LEU A 178 -5.05 -10.85 5.99
CA LEU A 178 -6.41 -10.79 5.46
C LEU A 178 -6.41 -10.79 3.92
N PRO A 179 -7.41 -11.44 3.29
CA PRO A 179 -7.53 -11.46 1.84
C PRO A 179 -7.70 -10.04 1.29
N ALA A 180 -7.18 -9.80 0.08
CA ALA A 180 -7.27 -8.49 -0.55
C ALA A 180 -8.68 -8.15 -1.05
N VAL A 181 -9.45 -9.18 -1.42
CA VAL A 181 -10.83 -9.10 -1.88
C VAL A 181 -11.64 -10.08 -1.04
N GLU A 182 -12.65 -9.56 -0.36
CA GLU A 182 -13.61 -10.37 0.38
C GLU A 182 -14.68 -10.84 -0.60
N VAL A 183 -15.03 -12.13 -0.55
CA VAL A 183 -16.06 -12.71 -1.40
C VAL A 183 -17.40 -12.51 -0.69
N ALA A 184 -18.36 -11.89 -1.36
CA ALA A 184 -19.70 -11.70 -0.80
C ALA A 184 -20.43 -13.05 -0.61
N GLN A 185 -21.28 -13.11 0.40
CA GLN A 185 -22.13 -14.28 0.65
C GLN A 185 -23.21 -14.42 -0.43
N GLY A 186 -23.62 -15.65 -0.76
CA GLY A 186 -24.65 -15.92 -1.78
C GLY A 186 -25.99 -15.22 -1.53
N GLY A 187 -26.37 -15.02 -0.26
CA GLY A 187 -27.55 -14.26 0.15
C GLY A 187 -27.54 -12.77 -0.23
N ALA A 188 -26.38 -12.19 -0.60
CA ALA A 188 -26.25 -10.83 -1.12
C ALA A 188 -26.49 -10.74 -2.64
N SER A 189 -26.67 -11.89 -3.31
CA SER A 189 -26.93 -11.92 -4.74
C SER A 189 -28.30 -11.33 -5.07
N TYR A 190 -28.49 -11.02 -6.35
CA TYR A 190 -29.73 -10.43 -6.85
C TYR A 190 -30.93 -11.36 -6.77
N ASN A 191 -30.71 -12.66 -6.98
CA ASN A 191 -31.75 -13.69 -6.90
C ASN A 191 -31.24 -14.83 -6.00
N PRO A 192 -31.16 -14.58 -4.68
CA PRO A 192 -30.60 -15.54 -3.75
C PRO A 192 -31.58 -16.68 -3.50
N GLU A 193 -31.05 -17.85 -3.10
CA GLU A 193 -31.90 -18.89 -2.54
C GLU A 193 -32.53 -18.40 -1.23
N SER A 194 -33.80 -18.76 -0.98
CA SER A 194 -34.53 -18.29 0.21
C SER A 194 -33.83 -18.67 1.52
N SER A 195 -33.17 -19.82 1.57
CA SER A 195 -32.39 -20.29 2.73
C SER A 195 -31.18 -19.38 2.97
N GLU A 196 -30.32 -19.22 1.97
CA GLU A 196 -29.12 -18.38 2.04
C GLU A 196 -29.44 -16.90 2.34
N TYR A 197 -30.54 -16.38 1.79
CA TYR A 197 -31.01 -15.03 2.07
C TYR A 197 -31.37 -14.85 3.55
N GLN A 198 -32.14 -15.78 4.13
CA GLN A 198 -32.51 -15.72 5.54
C GLN A 198 -31.28 -15.80 6.45
N GLU A 199 -30.33 -16.69 6.15
CA GLU A 199 -29.06 -16.80 6.87
C GLU A 199 -28.25 -15.49 6.80
N TYR A 200 -28.19 -14.88 5.63
CA TYR A 200 -27.47 -13.62 5.44
C TYR A 200 -28.11 -12.47 6.23
N VAL A 201 -29.45 -12.31 6.15
CA VAL A 201 -30.19 -11.27 6.87
C VAL A 201 -30.12 -11.48 8.39
N THR A 202 -30.25 -12.73 8.85
CA THR A 202 -30.14 -13.06 10.28
C THR A 202 -28.74 -12.78 10.84
N ARG A 203 -27.68 -13.04 10.05
CA ARG A 203 -26.30 -12.67 10.43
C ARG A 203 -26.17 -11.17 10.61
N ILE A 204 -26.62 -10.37 9.64
CA ILE A 204 -26.56 -8.90 9.68
C ILE A 204 -27.35 -8.38 10.88
N ALA A 205 -28.59 -8.85 11.08
CA ALA A 205 -29.42 -8.47 12.21
C ALA A 205 -28.74 -8.78 13.56
N GLY A 206 -28.05 -9.93 13.67
CA GLY A 206 -27.29 -10.30 14.86
C GLY A 206 -26.05 -9.42 15.10
N GLU A 207 -25.35 -9.01 14.04
CA GLU A 207 -24.22 -8.07 14.14
C GLU A 207 -24.68 -6.67 14.58
N GLU A 208 -25.78 -6.18 14.02
CA GLU A 208 -26.41 -4.90 14.41
C GLU A 208 -26.91 -4.92 15.85
N GLN A 209 -27.60 -5.99 16.27
CA GLN A 209 -28.05 -6.15 17.67
C GLN A 209 -26.87 -6.12 18.64
N ARG A 210 -25.75 -6.78 18.31
CA ARG A 210 -24.54 -6.74 19.14
C ARG A 210 -23.94 -5.34 19.22
N LEU A 211 -23.99 -4.58 18.14
CA LEU A 211 -23.51 -3.19 18.11
C LEU A 211 -24.40 -2.33 19.02
N ILE A 212 -25.72 -2.41 18.88
CA ILE A 212 -26.71 -1.72 19.71
C ILE A 212 -26.51 -2.07 21.19
N ASP A 213 -26.42 -3.35 21.54
CA ASP A 213 -26.19 -3.82 22.91
C ASP A 213 -24.89 -3.26 23.48
N SER A 214 -23.83 -3.19 22.67
CA SER A 214 -22.53 -2.66 23.09
C SER A 214 -22.59 -1.15 23.36
N GLU A 215 -23.33 -0.41 22.55
CA GLU A 215 -23.59 1.01 22.75
C GLU A 215 -24.44 1.25 23.99
N GLU A 216 -25.49 0.46 24.22
CA GLU A 216 -26.31 0.53 25.42
C GLU A 216 -25.51 0.23 26.68
N LYS A 217 -24.69 -0.83 26.67
CA LYS A 217 -23.78 -1.15 27.78
C LYS A 217 -22.80 -0.01 28.05
N THR A 218 -22.28 0.62 27.00
CA THR A 218 -21.39 1.78 27.14
C THR A 218 -22.15 2.96 27.73
N LYS A 219 -23.38 3.24 27.28
CA LYS A 219 -24.25 4.29 27.82
C LYS A 219 -24.56 4.07 29.30
N ARG A 220 -24.90 2.83 29.70
CA ARG A 220 -25.15 2.45 31.10
C ARG A 220 -23.87 2.52 31.95
N GLY A 221 -22.74 2.02 31.44
CA GLY A 221 -21.46 1.97 32.14
C GLY A 221 -20.73 3.31 32.29
N ILE A 222 -21.27 4.40 31.74
CA ILE A 222 -20.78 5.77 32.02
C ILE A 222 -21.12 6.18 33.46
N GLU A 223 -22.03 5.48 34.14
CA GLU A 223 -22.30 5.69 35.56
C GLU A 223 -21.19 5.07 36.44
N PRO A 224 -20.44 5.88 37.22
CA PRO A 224 -19.37 5.35 38.05
C PRO A 224 -19.93 4.55 39.23
N GLN A 225 -19.80 3.21 39.16
CA GLN A 225 -20.00 2.31 40.29
C GLN A 225 -18.72 2.29 41.14
N TRP A 226 -18.80 2.81 42.36
CA TRP A 226 -17.69 2.77 43.32
C TRP A 226 -17.74 1.44 44.09
N GLU A 227 -16.95 0.45 43.67
CA GLU A 227 -16.79 -0.77 44.46
C GLU A 227 -15.66 -0.60 45.49
N LYS A 228 -15.98 -0.83 46.77
CA LYS A 228 -15.01 -0.84 47.86
C LYS A 228 -14.26 -2.16 47.86
N VAL A 229 -13.04 -2.17 47.36
CA VAL A 229 -12.16 -3.35 47.40
C VAL A 229 -11.53 -3.44 48.80
N SER A 230 -11.91 -4.48 49.55
CA SER A 230 -11.25 -4.86 50.80
C SER A 230 -10.07 -5.77 50.49
N THR A 231 -8.90 -5.48 51.07
CA THR A 231 -7.69 -6.28 50.85
C THR A 231 -7.17 -6.84 52.17
N LYS A 232 -7.15 -8.16 52.34
CA LYS A 232 -6.21 -8.83 53.25
C LYS A 232 -5.84 -10.24 52.79
N GLN A 233 -4.56 -10.54 53.06
CA GLN A 233 -3.83 -11.81 53.08
C GLN A 233 -3.24 -12.28 51.73
N LEU A 234 -1.97 -12.76 51.77
CA LEU A 234 -1.51 -14.06 51.23
C LEU A 234 -0.05 -14.03 50.70
N HIS A 235 0.81 -14.89 51.27
CA HIS A 235 2.21 -15.08 50.87
C HIS A 235 2.53 -16.48 50.29
N LYS A 236 1.60 -17.45 50.37
CA LYS A 236 1.72 -18.78 49.71
C LYS A 236 0.99 -18.87 48.37
N GLU A 237 -0.06 -18.07 48.23
CA GLU A 237 -0.82 -17.91 46.99
C GLU A 237 0.04 -17.27 45.88
N LEU A 238 1.07 -16.51 46.25
CA LEU A 238 1.97 -15.81 45.32
C LEU A 238 2.72 -16.74 44.36
N ASP A 239 3.17 -17.92 44.80
CA ASP A 239 3.95 -18.84 43.94
C ASP A 239 3.05 -19.55 42.90
N GLU A 240 1.82 -19.90 43.28
CA GLU A 240 0.82 -20.47 42.38
C GLU A 240 0.26 -19.41 41.44
N GLU A 241 0.00 -18.20 41.96
CA GLU A 241 -0.34 -17.02 41.17
C GLU A 241 0.77 -16.67 40.17
N GLU A 242 2.06 -16.76 40.54
CA GLU A 242 3.17 -16.46 39.62
C GLU A 242 3.21 -17.44 38.44
N LYS A 243 2.96 -18.73 38.68
CA LYS A 243 2.84 -19.75 37.62
C LYS A 243 1.64 -19.47 36.72
N GLN A 244 0.48 -19.15 37.30
CA GLN A 244 -0.72 -18.79 36.55
C GLN A 244 -0.49 -17.52 35.70
N ARG A 245 0.08 -16.47 36.29
CA ARG A 245 0.46 -15.23 35.60
C ARG A 245 1.45 -15.49 34.46
N HIS A 246 2.39 -16.42 34.61
CA HIS A 246 3.31 -16.79 33.54
C HIS A 246 2.59 -17.44 32.36
N VAL A 247 1.73 -18.43 32.61
CA VAL A 247 0.91 -19.10 31.58
C VAL A 247 -0.01 -18.10 30.88
N GLU A 248 -0.66 -17.23 31.64
CA GLU A 248 -1.51 -16.16 31.12
C GLU A 248 -0.71 -15.15 30.28
N SER A 249 0.51 -14.80 30.70
CA SER A 249 1.42 -13.92 29.96
C SER A 249 1.80 -14.54 28.62
N GLU A 250 2.11 -15.85 28.59
CA GLU A 250 2.37 -16.56 27.34
C GLU A 250 1.14 -16.63 26.43
N ALA A 251 -0.03 -16.96 26.99
CA ALA A 251 -1.29 -16.95 26.26
C ALA A 251 -1.60 -15.55 25.70
N ARG A 252 -1.35 -14.50 26.48
CA ARG A 252 -1.49 -13.10 26.06
C ARG A 252 -0.51 -12.73 24.96
N LYS A 253 0.74 -13.21 25.00
CA LYS A 253 1.73 -13.02 23.91
C LYS A 253 1.27 -13.72 22.63
N LYS A 254 0.81 -14.97 22.71
CA LYS A 254 0.25 -15.72 21.57
C LYS A 254 -0.97 -15.00 20.97
N LYS A 255 -1.93 -14.59 21.80
CA LYS A 255 -3.11 -13.81 21.38
C LYS A 255 -2.73 -12.46 20.76
N LYS A 256 -1.74 -11.75 21.30
CA LYS A 256 -1.22 -10.49 20.72
C LYS A 256 -0.60 -10.71 19.34
N LEU A 257 0.19 -11.76 19.19
CA LEU A 257 0.82 -12.11 17.91
C LEU A 257 -0.25 -12.47 16.87
N LEU A 258 -1.21 -13.31 17.25
CA LEU A 258 -2.34 -13.67 16.39
C LEU A 258 -3.15 -12.43 15.98
N ASN A 259 -3.55 -11.60 16.94
CA ASN A 259 -4.26 -10.35 16.67
C ASN A 259 -3.46 -9.40 15.77
N LYS A 260 -2.13 -9.36 15.89
CA LYS A 260 -1.27 -8.54 15.02
C LYS A 260 -1.26 -9.02 13.57
N LEU A 261 -1.44 -10.32 13.34
CA LEU A 261 -1.48 -10.93 12.01
C LEU A 261 -2.88 -10.90 11.41
N THR A 262 -3.91 -11.22 12.19
CA THR A 262 -5.28 -11.39 11.71
C THR A 262 -6.11 -10.12 11.80
N LYS A 263 -5.92 -9.29 12.83
CA LYS A 263 -6.67 -8.06 13.02
C LYS A 263 -5.87 -6.85 12.52
N ARG A 264 -6.59 -5.81 12.14
CA ARG A 264 -5.97 -4.54 11.77
C ARG A 264 -5.27 -3.90 12.97
N GLN A 265 -4.24 -3.12 12.67
CA GLN A 265 -3.59 -2.25 13.64
C GLN A 265 -4.15 -0.84 13.54
N LYS A 266 -4.13 -0.07 14.64
CA LYS A 266 -4.54 1.33 14.62
C LYS A 266 -3.46 2.17 13.93
N LEU A 267 -3.62 2.40 12.64
CA LEU A 267 -2.77 3.29 11.86
C LEU A 267 -3.42 4.68 11.77
N GLY A 268 -2.80 5.67 12.42
CA GLY A 268 -3.34 7.03 12.50
C GLY A 268 -4.17 7.30 13.77
N ARG A 269 -4.93 8.40 13.73
CA ARG A 269 -5.66 8.90 14.91
C ARG A 269 -7.08 8.31 15.02
N GLY A 270 -7.72 8.04 13.88
CA GLY A 270 -9.10 7.56 13.83
C GLY A 270 -9.25 6.09 14.23
N ALA A 271 -10.44 5.74 14.69
CA ALA A 271 -10.89 4.35 14.72
C ALA A 271 -11.47 4.01 13.35
N PHE A 272 -11.19 2.82 12.82
CA PHE A 272 -11.94 2.29 11.68
C PHE A 272 -13.34 1.97 12.16
N VAL A 273 -14.26 2.31 11.30
CA VAL A 273 -15.62 1.83 11.29
C VAL A 273 -15.66 0.78 10.18
N GLU A 274 -16.30 -0.36 10.37
CA GLU A 274 -16.48 -1.34 9.31
C GLU A 274 -17.40 -0.76 8.21
N ALA A 275 -17.40 -1.32 7.01
CA ALA A 275 -18.43 -0.97 6.03
C ALA A 275 -19.67 -1.80 6.35
N GLU A 276 -20.85 -1.22 6.17
CA GLU A 276 -22.10 -1.96 6.29
C GLU A 276 -22.25 -2.89 5.09
N ASP A 277 -22.60 -4.14 5.34
CA ASP A 277 -22.81 -5.13 4.28
C ASP A 277 -24.11 -4.77 3.52
N PRO A 278 -24.04 -4.55 2.19
CA PRO A 278 -25.24 -4.25 1.43
C PRO A 278 -26.15 -5.49 1.37
N PHE A 279 -27.42 -5.32 1.68
CA PHE A 279 -28.44 -6.34 1.49
C PHE A 279 -29.73 -5.71 1.00
N LEU A 280 -30.52 -6.47 0.24
CA LEU A 280 -31.84 -6.06 -0.24
C LEU A 280 -32.89 -6.55 0.75
N LEU A 281 -33.89 -5.72 1.05
CA LEU A 281 -35.06 -6.18 1.79
C LEU A 281 -35.93 -7.07 0.90
N LYS A 282 -36.76 -7.93 1.51
CA LYS A 282 -37.66 -8.84 0.79
C LYS A 282 -38.58 -8.09 -0.20
N GLU A 283 -39.01 -6.88 0.17
CA GLU A 283 -39.86 -6.02 -0.67
C GLU A 283 -39.10 -5.39 -1.85
N GLU A 284 -37.79 -5.20 -1.70
CA GLU A 284 -36.93 -4.61 -2.72
C GLU A 284 -36.35 -5.65 -3.68
N LEU A 285 -36.46 -6.93 -3.33
CA LEU A 285 -36.03 -8.05 -4.16
C LEU A 285 -36.99 -8.20 -5.34
N THR A 286 -36.59 -7.67 -6.48
CA THR A 286 -37.34 -7.78 -7.74
C THR A 286 -36.93 -9.05 -8.50
N GLY A 287 -37.79 -9.53 -9.41
CA GLY A 287 -37.45 -10.64 -10.31
C GLY A 287 -36.73 -10.22 -11.61
N ASN A 288 -36.74 -8.93 -11.96
CA ASN A 288 -36.09 -8.38 -13.15
C ASN A 288 -34.87 -7.47 -12.88
N LEU A 289 -33.70 -7.82 -13.43
CA LEU A 289 -32.43 -7.10 -13.20
C LEU A 289 -32.48 -5.62 -13.59
N ARG A 290 -33.38 -5.24 -14.52
CA ARG A 290 -33.56 -3.83 -14.93
C ARG A 290 -34.14 -2.95 -13.83
N GLN A 291 -34.83 -3.54 -12.87
CA GLN A 291 -35.49 -2.84 -11.77
C GLN A 291 -34.62 -2.79 -10.49
N ILE A 292 -33.50 -3.53 -10.47
CA ILE A 292 -32.61 -3.51 -9.30
C ILE A 292 -31.98 -2.13 -9.14
N LYS A 293 -32.01 -1.59 -7.93
CA LYS A 293 -31.22 -0.41 -7.57
C LYS A 293 -29.83 -0.88 -7.15
N PRO A 294 -28.75 -0.30 -7.68
CA PRO A 294 -27.40 -0.62 -7.23
C PRO A 294 -27.26 -0.21 -5.75
N GLN A 295 -26.73 -1.11 -4.93
CA GLN A 295 -26.49 -0.89 -3.50
C GLN A 295 -24.99 -0.81 -3.22
N GLY A 296 -24.63 0.00 -2.22
CA GLY A 296 -23.25 0.18 -1.76
C GLY A 296 -22.38 1.07 -2.66
N HIS A 297 -21.19 1.40 -2.15
CA HIS A 297 -20.19 2.18 -2.84
C HIS A 297 -18.87 1.42 -2.92
N VAL A 298 -18.52 0.95 -4.12
CA VAL A 298 -17.30 0.15 -4.37
C VAL A 298 -16.03 0.86 -3.90
N LEU A 299 -15.98 2.20 -4.02
CA LEU A 299 -14.83 2.98 -3.56
C LEU A 299 -14.66 2.92 -2.03
N ASP A 300 -15.76 2.94 -1.30
CA ASP A 300 -15.74 2.86 0.16
C ASP A 300 -15.31 1.46 0.61
N ASP A 301 -15.79 0.40 -0.03
CA ASP A 301 -15.37 -0.98 0.25
C ASP A 301 -13.88 -1.18 0.00
N ARG A 302 -13.37 -0.67 -1.13
CA ARG A 302 -11.93 -0.74 -1.45
C ARG A 302 -11.10 0.07 -0.47
N MET A 303 -11.55 1.27 -0.12
CA MET A 303 -10.89 2.11 0.88
C MET A 303 -10.86 1.41 2.25
N LYS A 304 -11.97 0.81 2.67
CA LYS A 304 -12.09 0.08 3.93
C LYS A 304 -11.25 -1.20 3.93
N SER A 305 -11.21 -1.95 2.82
CA SER A 305 -10.30 -3.09 2.64
C SER A 305 -8.83 -2.68 2.79
N LEU A 306 -8.42 -1.56 2.19
CA LEU A 306 -7.06 -1.04 2.33
C LEU A 306 -6.75 -0.62 3.78
N GLN A 307 -7.71 -0.04 4.48
CA GLN A 307 -7.58 0.30 5.90
C GLN A 307 -7.53 -0.96 6.79
N ARG A 308 -8.38 -1.96 6.53
CA ARG A 308 -8.42 -3.25 7.23
C ARG A 308 -7.11 -4.02 7.08
N ARG A 309 -6.45 -3.89 5.92
CA ARG A 309 -5.15 -4.49 5.61
C ARG A 309 -3.93 -3.68 6.05
N ASN A 310 -4.14 -2.60 6.81
CA ASN A 310 -3.09 -1.68 7.28
C ASN A 310 -2.26 -1.02 6.14
N MET A 311 -2.82 -0.91 4.93
CA MET A 311 -2.17 -0.21 3.82
C MET A 311 -2.42 1.29 3.86
N LEU A 312 -3.62 1.70 4.32
CA LEU A 312 -3.99 3.10 4.45
C LEU A 312 -4.22 3.48 5.93
N PRO A 313 -3.72 4.64 6.38
CA PRO A 313 -4.06 5.18 7.69
C PRO A 313 -5.51 5.69 7.69
N ILE A 314 -6.16 5.63 8.86
CA ILE A 314 -7.46 6.29 9.05
C ILE A 314 -7.21 7.69 9.60
N GLY A 315 -7.66 8.68 8.83
CA GLY A 315 -7.71 10.07 9.27
C GLY A 315 -8.63 10.17 10.47
N GLY A 316 -8.11 10.63 11.60
CA GLY A 316 -8.97 11.05 12.71
C GLY A 316 -9.64 12.39 12.39
N THR A 317 -10.54 12.83 13.26
CA THR A 317 -11.05 14.20 13.21
C THR A 317 -9.87 15.17 13.12
N LYS A 318 -9.91 16.04 12.11
CA LYS A 318 -8.87 17.05 11.94
C LYS A 318 -8.84 17.86 13.23
N ALA A 319 -7.67 17.97 13.86
CA ALA A 319 -7.52 18.86 15.01
C ALA A 319 -8.07 20.23 14.60
N LYS A 320 -8.90 20.83 15.46
CA LYS A 320 -9.42 22.19 15.24
C LYS A 320 -8.21 23.05 14.87
N LYS A 321 -8.22 23.64 13.67
CA LYS A 321 -7.11 24.50 13.23
C LYS A 321 -6.97 25.57 14.30
N LEU A 322 -5.81 25.61 14.97
CA LEU A 322 -5.49 26.73 15.82
C LEU A 322 -5.62 27.98 14.96
N LYS A 323 -6.26 29.03 15.50
CA LYS A 323 -6.42 30.28 14.77
C LYS A 323 -5.03 30.78 14.40
N THR A 324 -4.69 30.73 13.11
CA THR A 324 -3.37 31.12 12.60
C THR A 324 -3.17 32.63 12.67
N SER A 325 -4.27 33.38 12.70
CA SER A 325 -4.28 34.81 12.94
C SER A 325 -4.88 35.14 14.32
N LEU A 326 -4.30 36.15 14.96
CA LEU A 326 -4.94 36.86 16.06
C LEU A 326 -6.28 37.44 15.59
N LYS A 327 -7.24 37.64 16.50
CA LYS A 327 -8.51 38.31 16.18
C LYS A 327 -8.19 39.69 15.60
N SER A 328 -8.52 39.94 14.33
CA SER A 328 -8.39 41.27 13.74
C SER A 328 -9.41 42.20 14.37
N LYS A 329 -8.95 43.28 15.00
CA LYS A 329 -9.83 44.35 15.45
C LYS A 329 -10.01 45.33 14.29
N VAL A 330 -11.18 45.29 13.66
CA VAL A 330 -11.56 46.33 12.70
C VAL A 330 -11.95 47.55 13.52
N VAL A 331 -11.21 48.64 13.35
CA VAL A 331 -11.49 49.93 13.99
C VAL A 331 -11.85 50.91 12.89
N GLU A 332 -13.06 51.46 12.94
CA GLU A 332 -13.41 52.61 12.13
C GLU A 332 -12.59 53.81 12.61
N LYS A 333 -11.84 54.43 11.71
CA LYS A 333 -11.11 55.66 12.01
C LYS A 333 -12.12 56.76 12.32
N ARG A 334 -11.84 57.57 13.35
CA ARG A 334 -12.72 58.69 13.76
C ARG A 334 -13.05 59.64 12.59
N SER A 335 -12.06 59.93 11.75
CA SER A 335 -12.24 60.76 10.55
C SER A 335 -13.27 60.20 9.57
N VAL A 336 -13.39 58.87 9.44
CA VAL A 336 -14.38 58.23 8.56
C VAL A 336 -15.77 58.25 9.19
N LYS A 337 -15.85 58.18 10.52
CA LYS A 337 -17.11 58.29 11.27
C LYS A 337 -17.68 59.72 11.27
N GLU A 338 -16.82 60.74 11.20
CA GLU A 338 -17.19 62.16 11.17
C GLU A 338 -17.69 62.62 9.79
N VAL A 339 -17.39 61.87 8.72
CA VAL A 339 -17.87 62.14 7.35
C VAL A 339 -19.31 61.66 7.22
N VAL A 340 -20.25 62.60 7.27
CA VAL A 340 -21.70 62.38 7.11
C VAL A 340 -22.15 62.93 5.75
N LYS A 341 -23.26 62.44 5.19
CA LYS A 341 -23.80 62.92 3.90
C LYS A 341 -24.02 64.45 3.96
N GLY A 342 -23.14 65.21 3.29
CA GLY A 342 -23.13 66.68 3.29
C GLY A 342 -21.86 67.32 3.87
N SER A 343 -20.94 66.55 4.48
CA SER A 343 -19.63 67.08 4.89
C SER A 343 -18.79 67.40 3.65
N ARG A 344 -18.38 68.66 3.48
CA ARG A 344 -17.50 69.06 2.38
C ARG A 344 -16.07 68.65 2.73
N VAL A 345 -15.54 67.68 1.97
CA VAL A 345 -14.13 67.29 2.04
C VAL A 345 -13.32 68.47 1.49
N ILE A 346 -12.40 69.02 2.30
CA ILE A 346 -11.45 70.04 1.87
C ILE A 346 -10.25 69.34 1.22
#